data_AF-A0AAU6RZL9-F1
#
_entry.id   AF-A0AAU6RZL9-F1
#
_cell.length_a   1.000
_cell.length_b   1.000
_cell.length_c   1.000
_cell.angle_alpha   90.00
_cell.angle_beta   90.00
_cell.angle_gamma   90.00
#
_symmetry.space_group_name_H-M   'P 1'
#
loop_
_entity.id
_entity.type
_entity.pdbx_description
1 polymer ?
#
loop_
_entity_poly.entity_id
_entity_poly.type
_entity_poly.pdbx_seq_one_letter_code
_entity_poly.pdbx_strand_id
1 'polypeptide(L)'
;MMPPFMSNAWAFIAKRPLIKYMLGLPLLLALASCSSLPDITIPESTPAQPTRSHQLPNGVFSQCPPFDPEKTMCTAQYDPVCVKGKTGNLISYRTAGNACSACSTPEAIGYVKGECL
;
A
#
# COMPACT_ATOMS: atom_id res chain seq x y z
N MET A 1 -0.94 77.18 -16.44
CA MET A 1 -0.81 77.10 -14.96
C MET A 1 0.26 76.08 -14.60
N MET A 2 0.98 76.34 -13.52
CA MET A 2 2.10 75.57 -12.97
C MET A 2 1.76 74.09 -12.66
N PRO A 3 2.77 73.20 -12.66
CA PRO A 3 2.74 71.79 -12.19
C PRO A 3 2.97 71.77 -10.65
N PRO A 4 3.51 70.74 -9.95
CA PRO A 4 3.68 69.29 -10.18
C PRO A 4 3.25 68.43 -8.94
N PHE A 5 3.28 67.10 -9.03
CA PHE A 5 3.88 66.25 -8.00
C PHE A 5 4.53 65.07 -8.76
N MET A 6 5.83 65.16 -9.06
CA MET A 6 6.94 64.68 -8.22
C MET A 6 6.81 63.18 -7.93
N SER A 7 7.62 62.35 -8.59
CA SER A 7 9.04 62.08 -8.27
C SER A 7 9.17 61.03 -7.17
N ASN A 8 10.12 60.10 -7.17
CA ASN A 8 11.29 59.84 -8.01
C ASN A 8 11.88 58.51 -7.50
N ALA A 9 12.97 58.11 -8.15
CA ALA A 9 14.11 57.45 -7.51
C ALA A 9 14.09 55.93 -7.48
N TRP A 10 14.06 55.40 -8.70
CA TRP A 10 15.11 54.47 -9.11
C TRP A 10 16.49 55.07 -8.76
N ALA A 11 17.05 54.71 -7.60
CA ALA A 11 18.48 54.74 -7.26
C ALA A 11 18.69 54.70 -5.74
N PHE A 12 18.57 53.51 -5.14
CA PHE A 12 19.39 53.17 -3.96
C PHE A 12 19.91 51.75 -4.11
N ILE A 13 20.59 51.51 -5.25
CA ILE A 13 21.57 50.44 -5.41
C ILE A 13 22.81 50.88 -4.62
N ALA A 14 22.82 50.59 -3.32
CA ALA A 14 24.04 50.71 -2.51
C ALA A 14 23.97 49.81 -1.28
N LYS A 15 24.67 48.67 -1.39
CA LYS A 15 25.44 48.04 -0.31
C LYS A 15 24.72 47.83 1.03
N ARG A 16 24.11 46.66 1.21
CA ARG A 16 24.02 46.01 2.54
C ARG A 16 24.33 44.52 2.41
N PRO A 17 25.37 43.99 3.08
CA PRO A 17 25.86 42.62 2.94
C PRO A 17 25.00 41.62 3.71
N LEU A 18 23.68 41.81 3.70
CA LEU A 18 22.73 41.11 4.56
C LEU A 18 21.83 40.13 3.80
N ILE A 19 22.22 39.76 2.58
CA ILE A 19 21.52 38.77 1.74
C ILE A 19 22.16 37.37 1.85
N LYS A 20 23.37 37.25 2.41
CA LYS A 20 24.08 35.95 2.52
C LYS A 20 23.56 35.04 3.64
N TYR A 21 22.75 35.54 4.57
CA TYR A 21 22.35 34.78 5.77
C TYR A 21 20.89 34.31 5.78
N MET A 22 20.14 34.48 4.68
CA MET A 22 18.74 34.03 4.60
C MET A 22 18.54 32.70 3.83
N LEU A 23 19.63 32.06 3.39
CA LEU A 23 19.61 30.76 2.70
C LEU A 23 20.04 29.56 3.57
N GLY A 24 20.36 29.78 4.86
CA GLY A 24 20.95 28.76 5.73
C GLY A 24 20.10 28.30 6.91
N LEU A 25 18.85 28.76 7.05
CA LEU A 25 18.02 28.47 8.24
C LEU A 25 16.61 27.91 7.96
N PRO A 26 16.42 26.97 7.01
CA PRO A 26 15.28 26.05 7.11
C PRO A 26 15.68 24.59 7.41
N LEU A 27 16.97 24.26 7.54
CA LEU A 27 17.42 22.85 7.63
C LEU A 27 17.41 22.23 9.05
N LEU A 28 17.07 22.96 10.12
CA LEU A 28 17.15 22.45 11.50
C LEU A 28 15.81 22.20 12.20
N LEU A 29 14.66 22.31 11.53
CA LEU A 29 13.34 22.06 12.13
C LEU A 29 12.75 20.65 11.85
N ALA A 30 13.50 19.74 11.24
CA ALA A 30 12.96 18.45 10.76
C ALA A 30 13.16 17.23 11.69
N LEU A 31 13.46 17.41 12.99
CA LEU A 31 13.82 16.26 13.87
C LEU A 31 13.03 16.13 15.18
N ALA A 32 11.90 16.81 15.36
CA ALA A 32 11.07 16.63 16.55
C ALA A 32 9.59 16.39 16.21
N SER A 33 9.25 15.20 15.70
CA SER A 33 7.92 14.61 15.85
C SER A 33 7.93 13.08 15.69
N CYS A 34 8.58 12.37 16.61
CA CYS A 34 8.18 10.99 16.91
C CYS A 34 7.11 11.05 17.99
N SER A 35 5.90 11.47 17.61
CA SER A 35 4.72 11.29 18.46
C SER A 35 4.21 9.87 18.23
N SER A 36 4.24 9.05 19.27
CA SER A 36 3.56 7.76 19.31
C SER A 36 2.08 7.99 18.99
N LEU A 37 1.63 7.61 17.79
CA LEU A 37 0.21 7.51 17.51
C LEU A 37 -0.32 6.24 18.20
N PRO A 38 -1.37 6.32 19.03
CA PRO A 38 -2.14 5.14 19.37
C PRO A 38 -2.78 4.61 18.09
N ASP A 39 -2.70 3.29 17.93
CA ASP A 39 -3.32 2.49 16.88
C ASP A 39 -4.79 2.88 16.69
N ILE A 40 -5.07 3.76 15.72
CA ILE A 40 -6.41 3.93 15.20
C ILE A 40 -6.57 2.82 14.18
N THR A 41 -7.18 1.73 14.63
CA THR A 41 -7.64 0.61 13.82
C THR A 41 -8.59 1.14 12.73
N ILE A 42 -8.04 1.57 11.61
CA ILE A 42 -8.72 1.51 10.32
C ILE A 42 -8.57 0.05 9.90
N PRO A 43 -9.64 -0.69 9.55
CA PRO A 43 -9.50 -1.97 8.90
C PRO A 43 -8.90 -1.70 7.52
N GLU A 44 -7.58 -1.61 7.46
CA GLU A 44 -6.83 -1.60 6.23
C GLU A 44 -7.00 -2.99 5.62
N SER A 45 -7.93 -3.07 4.68
CA SER A 45 -8.12 -4.21 3.77
C SER A 45 -6.99 -4.27 2.74
N THR A 46 -5.74 -4.20 3.20
CA THR A 46 -4.57 -4.61 2.45
C THR A 46 -4.30 -6.05 2.85
N PRO A 47 -4.48 -7.05 1.97
CA PRO A 47 -4.07 -8.41 2.26
C PRO A 47 -2.55 -8.43 2.47
N ALA A 48 -2.13 -8.42 3.73
CA ALA A 48 -0.76 -8.76 4.10
C ALA A 48 -0.55 -10.23 3.73
N GLN A 49 -0.04 -10.49 2.53
CA GLN A 49 0.33 -11.83 2.14
C GLN A 49 1.58 -12.21 2.94
N PRO A 50 1.54 -13.22 3.83
CA PRO A 50 2.74 -13.70 4.47
C PRO A 50 3.55 -14.43 3.40
N THR A 51 4.75 -13.96 3.08
CA THR A 51 5.75 -14.78 2.38
C THR A 51 6.32 -15.77 3.39
N ARG A 52 5.58 -16.86 3.64
CA ARG A 52 6.10 -18.06 4.29
C ARG A 52 6.11 -19.18 3.25
N SER A 53 7.07 -20.08 3.36
CA SER A 53 7.17 -21.26 2.51
C SER A 53 5.97 -22.18 2.80
N HIS A 54 4.86 -21.91 2.13
CA HIS A 54 3.53 -22.45 2.41
C HIS A 54 3.43 -23.91 1.97
N GLN A 55 3.53 -24.85 2.90
CA GLN A 55 3.24 -26.25 2.63
C GLN A 55 1.72 -26.49 2.72
N LEU A 56 1.17 -27.35 1.85
CA LEU A 56 -0.26 -27.68 1.90
C LEU A 56 -0.55 -28.49 3.16
N PRO A 57 -1.51 -28.09 4.01
CA PRO A 57 -1.95 -28.89 5.14
C PRO A 57 -2.41 -30.28 4.70
N ASN A 58 -2.27 -31.27 5.58
CA ASN A 58 -2.85 -32.59 5.35
C ASN A 58 -4.39 -32.46 5.38
N GLY A 59 -5.05 -32.76 4.27
CA GLY A 59 -6.51 -32.68 4.18
C GLY A 59 -7.08 -33.06 2.82
N VAL A 60 -8.41 -33.01 2.70
CA VAL A 60 -9.11 -33.29 1.45
C VAL A 60 -8.87 -32.13 0.48
N PHE A 61 -8.31 -32.44 -0.69
CA PHE A 61 -8.08 -31.48 -1.76
C PHE A 61 -9.36 -31.27 -2.57
N SER A 62 -9.84 -30.03 -2.59
CA SER A 62 -10.98 -29.59 -3.38
C SER A 62 -10.50 -28.89 -4.64
N GLN A 63 -10.94 -29.35 -5.81
CA GLN A 63 -10.58 -28.74 -7.08
C GLN A 63 -11.42 -27.49 -7.37
N CYS A 64 -10.78 -26.44 -7.88
CA CYS A 64 -11.47 -25.22 -8.28
C CYS A 64 -12.26 -25.44 -9.58
N PRO A 65 -13.45 -24.82 -9.73
CA PRO A 65 -14.12 -24.73 -11.02
C PRO A 65 -13.31 -23.84 -11.99
N PRO A 66 -13.66 -23.84 -13.30
CA PRO A 66 -13.10 -22.89 -14.24
C PRO A 66 -13.28 -21.45 -13.74
N PHE A 67 -12.21 -20.67 -13.81
CA PHE A 67 -12.23 -19.28 -13.37
C PHE A 67 -13.17 -18.43 -14.25
N ASP A 68 -14.14 -17.77 -13.62
CA ASP A 68 -15.07 -16.85 -14.26
C ASP A 68 -15.22 -15.59 -13.38
N PRO A 69 -14.55 -14.48 -13.74
CA PRO A 69 -14.53 -13.28 -12.92
C PRO A 69 -15.91 -12.58 -12.82
N GLU A 70 -16.77 -12.73 -13.82
CA GLU A 70 -18.10 -12.08 -13.83
C GLU A 70 -19.07 -12.81 -12.90
N LYS A 71 -18.85 -14.10 -12.67
CA LYS A 71 -19.67 -14.93 -11.76
C LYS A 71 -19.08 -15.10 -10.37
N THR A 72 -17.85 -14.62 -10.14
CA THR A 72 -17.18 -14.78 -8.84
C THR A 72 -17.47 -13.60 -7.94
N MET A 73 -18.39 -13.80 -6.99
CA MET A 73 -18.67 -12.86 -5.90
C MET A 73 -18.59 -13.62 -4.58
N CYS A 74 -17.67 -13.21 -3.71
CA CYS A 74 -17.40 -13.90 -2.45
C CYS A 74 -17.77 -13.04 -1.24
N THR A 75 -18.31 -13.67 -0.21
CA THR A 75 -18.54 -13.02 1.08
C THR A 75 -17.22 -12.73 1.78
N ALA A 76 -17.20 -11.72 2.65
CA ALA A 76 -16.05 -11.39 3.51
C ALA A 76 -15.92 -12.29 4.76
N GLN A 77 -16.68 -13.40 4.85
CA GLN A 77 -16.58 -14.35 5.95
C GLN A 77 -15.23 -15.07 5.92
N TYR A 78 -14.56 -15.11 7.07
CA TYR A 78 -13.31 -15.85 7.24
C TYR A 78 -13.60 -17.33 7.59
N ASP A 79 -13.19 -18.25 6.71
CA ASP A 79 -13.09 -19.72 6.87
C ASP A 79 -11.85 -20.18 6.06
N PRO A 80 -10.63 -20.02 6.60
CA PRO A 80 -9.43 -20.00 5.79
C PRO A 80 -9.15 -21.33 5.10
N VAL A 81 -8.56 -21.22 3.90
CA VAL A 81 -8.14 -22.37 3.09
C VAL A 81 -6.78 -22.12 2.46
N CYS A 82 -6.00 -23.18 2.26
CA CYS A 82 -4.70 -23.13 1.62
C CYS A 82 -4.86 -23.49 0.15
N VAL A 83 -4.65 -22.51 -0.72
CA VAL A 83 -4.80 -22.63 -2.17
C VAL A 83 -3.52 -23.16 -2.78
N LYS A 84 -3.65 -24.13 -3.69
CA LYS A 84 -2.59 -24.56 -4.59
C LYS A 84 -2.80 -23.91 -5.95
N GLY A 85 -1.89 -23.01 -6.30
CA GLY A 85 -1.85 -22.36 -7.60
C GLY A 85 -0.81 -22.98 -8.53
N LYS A 86 -0.97 -22.78 -9.84
CA LYS A 86 0.03 -23.09 -10.85
C LYS A 86 0.10 -22.00 -11.90
N THR A 87 1.30 -21.46 -12.08
CA THR A 87 1.63 -20.50 -13.13
C THR A 87 2.72 -21.12 -13.99
N GLY A 88 2.37 -21.55 -15.20
CA GLY A 88 3.27 -22.33 -16.05
C GLY A 88 3.68 -23.63 -15.35
N ASN A 89 4.97 -23.78 -15.02
CA ASN A 89 5.50 -24.95 -14.31
C ASN A 89 5.69 -24.72 -12.80
N LEU A 90 5.46 -23.51 -12.30
CA LEU A 90 5.66 -23.18 -10.90
C LEU A 90 4.38 -23.45 -10.11
N ILE A 91 4.50 -24.22 -9.03
CA ILE A 91 3.44 -24.41 -8.03
C ILE A 91 3.62 -23.36 -6.94
N SER A 92 2.54 -22.65 -6.60
CA SER A 92 2.51 -21.69 -5.50
C SER A 92 1.45 -22.09 -4.48
N TYR A 93 1.66 -21.67 -3.24
CA TYR A 93 0.70 -21.87 -2.16
C TYR A 93 0.43 -20.54 -1.47
N ARG A 94 -0.84 -20.29 -1.14
CA ARG A 94 -1.27 -19.07 -0.46
C ARG A 94 -2.53 -19.34 0.35
N THR A 95 -2.65 -18.68 1.49
CA THR A 95 -3.89 -18.70 2.28
C THR A 95 -4.91 -17.77 1.62
N ALA A 96 -6.13 -18.27 1.41
CA ALA A 96 -7.30 -17.48 1.05
C ALA A 96 -8.26 -17.41 2.24
N GLY A 97 -9.02 -16.31 2.32
CA GLY A 97 -9.92 -16.06 3.45
C GLY A 97 -11.10 -17.02 3.50
N ASN A 98 -11.51 -17.61 2.37
CA ASN A 98 -12.51 -18.66 2.29
C ASN A 98 -12.43 -19.46 0.99
N ALA A 99 -13.19 -20.55 0.92
CA ALA A 99 -13.28 -21.42 -0.26
C ALA A 99 -13.68 -20.69 -1.55
N CYS A 100 -14.49 -19.62 -1.48
CA CYS A 100 -14.87 -18.85 -2.66
C CYS A 100 -13.69 -18.02 -3.19
N SER A 101 -13.03 -17.26 -2.32
CA SER A 101 -11.85 -16.44 -2.65
C SER A 101 -10.62 -17.29 -3.00
N ALA A 102 -10.61 -18.58 -2.65
CA ALA A 102 -9.57 -19.51 -3.07
C ALA A 102 -9.48 -19.66 -4.59
N CYS A 103 -10.63 -19.72 -5.25
CA CYS A 103 -10.76 -19.97 -6.68
C CYS A 103 -11.01 -18.69 -7.50
N SER A 104 -10.84 -17.51 -6.89
CA SER A 104 -11.08 -16.21 -7.55
C SER A 104 -9.91 -15.73 -8.41
N THR A 105 -8.99 -16.62 -8.78
CA THR A 105 -7.84 -16.29 -9.64
C THR A 105 -7.65 -17.40 -10.68
N PRO A 106 -7.21 -17.08 -11.90
CA PRO A 106 -7.04 -18.09 -12.96
C PRO A 106 -5.93 -19.11 -12.65
N GLU A 107 -4.98 -18.79 -11.77
CA GLU A 107 -3.88 -19.69 -11.41
C GLU A 107 -4.29 -20.74 -10.37
N ALA A 108 -5.46 -20.63 -9.74
CA ALA A 108 -5.88 -21.53 -8.67
C ALA A 108 -6.33 -22.88 -9.24
N ILE A 109 -5.68 -23.97 -8.82
CA ILE A 109 -6.09 -25.34 -9.20
C ILE A 109 -7.07 -25.91 -8.18
N GLY A 110 -6.89 -25.59 -6.91
CA GLY A 110 -7.70 -26.11 -5.82
C GLY A 110 -7.18 -25.67 -4.46
N TYR A 111 -7.80 -26.18 -3.40
CA TYR A 111 -7.49 -25.78 -2.03
C TYR A 111 -7.71 -26.92 -1.04
N VAL A 112 -7.13 -26.77 0.15
CA VAL A 112 -7.38 -27.60 1.33
C VAL A 112 -7.86 -26.71 2.47
N LYS A 113 -8.72 -27.23 3.35
CA LYS A 113 -9.17 -26.50 4.55
C LYS A 113 -8.01 -26.15 5.48
N GLY A 114 -8.06 -24.95 6.07
CA GLY A 114 -7.02 -24.42 6.97
C GLY A 114 -6.02 -23.53 6.25
N GLU A 115 -5.31 -22.71 7.02
CA GLU A 115 -4.23 -21.86 6.50
C GLU A 115 -3.04 -22.69 6.01
N CYS A 116 -2.24 -22.15 5.11
CA CYS A 116 -1.00 -22.80 4.71
C CYS A 116 0.03 -22.81 5.87
N LEU A 117 0.90 -23.84 5.89
CA LEU A 117 1.93 -24.07 6.93
C LEU A 117 3.24 -23.36 6.62
#